data_AF-A0A1C3Y3R3-F1
#
_entry.id   AF-A0A1C3Y3R3-F1
#
_cell.length_a   1.000
_cell.length_b   1.000
_cell.length_c   1.000
_cell.angle_alpha   90.00
_cell.angle_beta   90.00
_cell.angle_gamma   90.00
#
_symmetry.space_group_name_H-M   'P 1'
#
loop_
_entity.id
_entity.type
_entity.pdbx_description
1 polymer ?
#
loop_
_entity_poly.entity_id
_entity_poly.type
_entity_poly.pdbx_seq_one_letter_code
_entity_poly.pdbx_strand_id
1 'polypeptide(L)'
;MRLARRKYTKIDVRTSDQGKIVKVVSDPVIATPGIVNGKLIPLLILDTTERPDLVELVRVHQKFVAGDVTIQWAQLESRSEHIALLIRFLRPTERVAIIEFDISKQGALVDQILTAGAVYLQPGKPGDRLVDDFAVPKVIVEIPDTGFRSHWEKLYLKIVSRRLRKSGLTRREAQKAASEIISKMREIGRFQMTL
;
A
#
# COMPACT_ATOMS: atom_id res chain seq x y z
N MET A 1 20.38 6.86 28.68
CA MET A 1 19.44 6.99 27.54
C MET A 1 18.74 5.64 27.33
N ARG A 2 17.49 5.48 27.78
CA ARG A 2 16.74 4.21 27.63
C ARG A 2 16.24 4.09 26.19
N LEU A 3 16.88 3.24 25.39
CA LEU A 3 16.35 2.84 24.07
C LEU A 3 15.00 2.15 24.32
N ALA A 4 13.91 2.75 23.83
CA ALA A 4 12.59 2.12 23.86
C ALA A 4 12.68 0.74 23.22
N ARG A 5 12.28 -0.31 23.95
CA ARG A 5 12.21 -1.69 23.45
C ARG A 5 11.36 -1.68 22.17
N ARG A 6 11.95 -2.00 21.03
CA ARG A 6 11.19 -2.24 19.79
C ARG A 6 10.29 -3.46 20.04
N LYS A 7 8.98 -3.24 20.10
CA LYS A 7 8.00 -4.33 20.15
C LYS A 7 7.82 -4.86 18.73
N TYR A 8 8.46 -5.97 18.44
CA TYR A 8 8.19 -6.76 17.24
C TYR A 8 7.03 -7.70 17.54
N THR A 9 6.07 -7.77 16.63
CA THR A 9 4.92 -8.67 16.73
C THR A 9 5.05 -9.76 15.68
N LYS A 10 4.99 -11.02 16.09
CA LYS A 10 4.88 -12.14 15.14
C LYS A 10 3.52 -12.05 14.45
N ILE A 11 3.53 -12.18 13.13
CA ILE A 11 2.30 -12.26 12.34
C ILE A 11 1.82 -13.70 12.41
N ASP A 12 0.60 -13.90 12.91
CA ASP A 12 -0.03 -15.21 12.90
C ASP A 12 -0.50 -15.57 11.48
N VAL A 13 0.15 -16.57 10.88
CA VAL A 13 -0.14 -17.08 9.54
C VAL A 13 -0.50 -18.55 9.66
N ARG A 14 -1.64 -18.94 9.06
CA ARG A 14 -2.16 -20.30 9.22
C ARG A 14 -1.43 -21.32 8.34
N THR A 15 -0.88 -20.87 7.23
CA THR A 15 -0.11 -21.70 6.30
C THR A 15 1.20 -20.99 5.95
N SER A 16 2.19 -21.75 5.50
CA SER A 16 3.47 -21.21 5.04
C SER A 16 3.28 -20.19 3.91
N ASP A 17 2.33 -20.43 3.01
CA ASP A 17 2.03 -19.53 1.88
C ASP A 17 1.51 -18.17 2.34
N GLN A 18 0.70 -18.10 3.41
CA GLN A 18 0.22 -16.83 3.97
C GLN A 18 1.35 -15.95 4.52
N GLY A 19 2.48 -16.56 4.89
CA GLY A 19 3.68 -15.84 5.32
C GLY A 19 4.50 -15.24 4.17
N LYS A 20 4.21 -15.59 2.91
CA LYS A 20 4.96 -15.08 1.76
C LYS A 20 4.54 -13.64 1.44
N ILE A 21 5.54 -12.79 1.28
CA ILE A 21 5.37 -11.42 0.79
C ILE A 21 4.91 -11.47 -0.67
N VAL A 22 3.87 -10.71 -0.95
CA VAL A 22 3.30 -10.52 -2.29
C VAL A 22 3.85 -9.23 -2.86
N LYS A 23 4.50 -9.31 -4.02
CA LYS A 23 5.11 -8.14 -4.66
C LYS A 23 4.09 -7.39 -5.50
N VAL A 24 4.17 -6.06 -5.48
CA VAL A 24 3.45 -5.22 -6.44
C VAL A 24 4.21 -5.24 -7.76
N VAL A 25 3.56 -5.70 -8.83
CA VAL A 25 4.13 -5.73 -10.20
C VAL A 25 3.76 -4.50 -11.01
N SER A 26 2.63 -3.87 -10.70
CA SER A 26 2.18 -2.62 -11.30
C SER A 26 1.24 -1.90 -10.33
N ASP A 27 1.28 -0.57 -10.34
CA ASP A 27 0.61 0.31 -9.38
C ASP A 27 -0.15 1.49 -10.02
N PRO A 28 -1.06 1.26 -10.99
CA PRO A 28 -1.86 2.33 -11.58
C PRO A 28 -2.84 2.94 -10.56
N VAL A 29 -3.48 4.04 -10.94
CA VAL A 29 -4.44 4.75 -10.10
C VAL A 29 -5.79 4.85 -10.82
N ILE A 30 -6.87 4.57 -10.10
CA ILE A 30 -8.25 4.58 -10.61
C ILE A 30 -9.06 5.62 -9.84
N ALA A 31 -9.71 6.54 -10.55
CA ALA A 31 -10.81 7.33 -10.00
C ALA A 31 -12.11 6.91 -10.68
N THR A 32 -13.16 6.70 -9.89
CA THR A 32 -14.47 6.31 -10.40
C THR A 32 -15.54 7.11 -9.64
N PRO A 33 -16.40 7.86 -10.34
CA PRO A 33 -17.49 8.58 -9.69
C PRO A 33 -18.35 7.63 -8.84
N GLY A 34 -18.72 8.07 -7.64
CA GLY A 34 -19.52 7.29 -6.71
C GLY A 34 -18.76 6.20 -5.93
N ILE A 35 -17.52 5.86 -6.27
CA ILE A 35 -16.67 4.95 -5.48
C ILE A 35 -15.70 5.76 -4.63
N VAL A 36 -15.75 5.58 -3.30
CA VAL A 36 -14.95 6.34 -2.33
C VAL A 36 -14.96 7.84 -2.64
N ASN A 37 -16.14 8.38 -2.92
CA ASN A 37 -16.37 9.79 -3.27
C ASN A 37 -15.51 10.29 -4.45
N GLY A 38 -15.24 9.43 -5.45
CA GLY A 38 -14.50 9.81 -6.65
C GLY A 38 -12.99 10.00 -6.44
N LYS A 39 -12.46 9.65 -5.26
CA LYS A 39 -11.02 9.78 -4.98
C LYS A 39 -10.16 8.96 -5.94
N LEU A 40 -8.92 9.40 -6.14
CA LEU A 40 -7.87 8.57 -6.72
C LEU A 40 -7.52 7.40 -5.78
N ILE A 41 -7.86 6.19 -6.18
CA ILE A 41 -7.58 4.95 -5.44
C ILE A 41 -6.47 4.19 -6.16
N PRO A 42 -5.35 3.88 -5.49
CA PRO A 42 -4.33 3.03 -6.10
C PRO A 42 -4.84 1.62 -6.34
N LEU A 43 -4.43 1.04 -7.46
CA LEU A 43 -4.59 -0.37 -7.78
C LEU A 43 -3.24 -1.05 -7.64
N LEU A 44 -3.17 -2.08 -6.80
CA LEU A 44 -2.01 -2.95 -6.68
C LEU A 44 -2.27 -4.20 -7.52
N ILE A 45 -1.56 -4.32 -8.63
CA ILE A 45 -1.44 -5.58 -9.34
C ILE A 45 -0.37 -6.39 -8.62
N LEU A 46 -0.77 -7.55 -8.10
CA LEU A 46 0.02 -8.37 -7.19
C LEU A 46 0.53 -9.62 -7.89
N ASP A 47 1.82 -9.94 -7.75
CA ASP A 47 2.36 -11.22 -8.22
C ASP A 47 1.78 -12.36 -7.38
N THR A 48 0.81 -13.06 -7.95
CA THR A 48 0.10 -14.16 -7.30
C THR A 48 0.53 -15.54 -7.79
N THR A 49 1.64 -15.62 -8.53
CA THR A 49 2.18 -16.88 -9.08
C THR A 49 2.42 -17.93 -7.99
N GLU A 50 2.87 -17.51 -6.80
CA GLU A 50 3.07 -18.39 -5.63
C GLU A 50 1.95 -18.26 -4.58
N ARG A 51 0.87 -17.55 -4.92
CA ARG A 51 -0.26 -17.21 -4.02
C ARG A 51 -1.62 -17.38 -4.72
N PRO A 52 -1.93 -18.59 -5.23
CA PRO A 52 -3.21 -18.87 -5.89
C PRO A 52 -4.41 -18.67 -4.95
N ASP A 53 -4.19 -18.70 -3.64
CA ASP A 53 -5.20 -18.39 -2.63
C ASP A 53 -5.72 -16.95 -2.72
N LEU A 54 -4.90 -16.00 -3.18
CA LEU A 54 -5.32 -14.61 -3.42
C LEU A 54 -6.08 -14.43 -4.74
N VAL A 55 -5.79 -15.27 -5.74
CA VAL A 55 -6.59 -15.33 -6.97
C VAL A 55 -8.02 -15.77 -6.63
N GLU A 56 -8.12 -16.84 -5.84
CA GLU A 56 -9.40 -17.38 -5.37
C GLU A 56 -10.16 -16.37 -4.50
N LEU A 57 -9.47 -15.67 -3.60
CA LEU A 57 -10.06 -14.61 -2.79
C LEU A 57 -10.79 -13.56 -3.65
N VAL A 58 -10.14 -13.06 -4.70
CA VAL A 58 -10.74 -12.07 -5.60
C VAL A 58 -11.91 -12.67 -6.39
N ARG A 59 -11.76 -13.90 -6.89
CA ARG A 59 -12.83 -14.61 -7.61
C ARG A 59 -14.09 -14.77 -6.76
N VAL A 60 -13.95 -15.10 -5.48
CA VAL A 60 -15.11 -15.25 -4.58
C VAL A 60 -15.80 -13.90 -4.34
N HIS A 61 -15.06 -12.83 -4.13
CA HIS A 61 -15.64 -11.49 -3.93
C HIS A 61 -16.34 -10.92 -5.16
N GLN A 62 -16.14 -11.47 -6.36
CA GLN A 62 -16.98 -11.13 -7.52
C GLN A 62 -18.44 -11.54 -7.33
N LYS A 63 -18.70 -12.55 -6.48
CA LYS A 63 -20.04 -13.06 -6.18
C LYS A 63 -20.58 -12.60 -4.83
N PHE A 64 -19.69 -12.19 -3.92
CA PHE A 64 -20.03 -11.73 -2.58
C PHE A 64 -19.55 -10.29 -2.38
N VAL A 65 -20.50 -9.36 -2.34
CA VAL A 65 -20.19 -7.91 -2.30
C VAL A 65 -19.67 -7.46 -0.92
N ALA A 66 -19.99 -8.20 0.14
CA ALA A 66 -19.56 -7.87 1.50
C ALA A 66 -18.36 -8.73 1.92
N GLY A 67 -17.39 -8.09 2.57
CA GLY A 67 -16.22 -8.73 3.16
C GLY A 67 -15.79 -7.98 4.42
N ASP A 68 -15.09 -8.69 5.30
CA ASP A 68 -14.55 -8.14 6.54
C ASP A 68 -13.02 -8.25 6.49
N VAL A 69 -12.31 -7.17 6.82
CA VAL A 69 -10.84 -7.14 6.83
C VAL A 69 -10.29 -6.53 8.12
N THR A 70 -9.09 -6.94 8.51
CA THR A 70 -8.27 -6.19 9.47
C THR A 70 -7.00 -5.71 8.81
N ILE A 71 -6.64 -4.46 9.08
CA ILE A 71 -5.48 -3.79 8.47
C ILE A 71 -4.41 -3.54 9.52
N GLN A 72 -3.17 -3.83 9.16
CA GLN A 72 -2.01 -3.47 9.97
C GLN A 72 -0.86 -2.99 9.08
N TRP A 73 -0.24 -1.88 9.46
CA TRP A 73 1.01 -1.42 8.88
C TRP A 73 2.19 -1.89 9.74
N ALA A 74 3.27 -2.30 9.09
CA ALA A 74 4.49 -2.75 9.76
C ALA A 74 5.74 -2.18 9.09
N GLN A 75 6.79 -1.94 9.87
CA GLN A 75 8.14 -1.74 9.33
C GLN A 75 8.88 -3.07 9.40
N LEU A 76 9.54 -3.46 8.31
CA LEU A 76 10.26 -4.72 8.26
C LEU A 76 11.55 -4.64 9.10
N GLU A 77 11.82 -5.70 9.87
CA GLU A 77 13.06 -5.82 10.63
C GLU A 77 14.26 -5.82 9.67
N SER A 78 15.35 -5.15 10.05
CA SER A 78 16.57 -4.93 9.24
C SER A 78 16.39 -4.09 7.96
N ARG A 79 15.17 -3.91 7.45
CA ARG A 79 14.87 -3.18 6.21
C ARG A 79 14.18 -1.84 6.48
N SER A 80 14.95 -0.89 7.00
CA SER A 80 14.41 0.39 7.50
C SER A 80 13.77 1.31 6.45
N GLU A 81 14.03 1.07 5.16
CA GLU A 81 13.41 1.78 4.03
C GLU A 81 12.24 1.01 3.41
N HIS A 82 11.77 -0.04 4.08
CA HIS A 82 10.63 -0.85 3.67
C HIS A 82 9.53 -0.85 4.73
N ILE A 83 8.30 -0.88 4.26
CA ILE A 83 7.10 -1.08 5.07
C ILE A 83 6.24 -2.15 4.43
N ALA A 84 5.41 -2.78 5.25
CA ALA A 84 4.45 -3.77 4.81
C ALA A 84 3.03 -3.35 5.19
N LEU A 85 2.09 -3.57 4.27
CA LEU A 85 0.66 -3.57 4.53
C LEU A 85 0.21 -5.02 4.70
N LEU A 86 -0.30 -5.34 5.88
CA LEU A 86 -0.90 -6.62 6.19
C LEU A 86 -2.40 -6.46 6.11
N ILE A 87 -3.02 -7.29 5.27
CA ILE A 87 -4.47 -7.35 5.10
C ILE A 87 -4.90 -8.77 5.45
N ARG A 88 -5.67 -8.91 6.52
CA ARG A 88 -6.31 -10.18 6.87
C ARG A 88 -7.77 -10.09 6.48
N PHE A 89 -8.16 -10.87 5.49
CA PHE A 89 -9.53 -11.09 5.10
C PHE A 89 -10.14 -12.10 6.08
N LEU A 90 -11.29 -11.76 6.65
CA LEU A 90 -12.03 -12.61 7.58
C LEU A 90 -13.22 -13.29 6.89
N ARG A 91 -13.85 -12.60 5.93
CA ARG A 91 -15.00 -13.10 5.15
C ARG A 91 -14.87 -12.69 3.67
N PRO A 92 -15.46 -13.47 2.75
CA PRO A 92 -16.12 -14.77 2.94
C PRO A 92 -15.13 -15.93 3.13
N THR A 93 -13.84 -15.70 2.83
CA THR A 93 -12.78 -16.69 3.03
C THR A 93 -11.61 -16.08 3.78
N GLU A 94 -11.13 -16.76 4.81
CA GLU A 94 -10.03 -16.22 5.60
C GLU A 94 -8.68 -16.32 4.89
N ARG A 95 -8.05 -15.17 4.60
CA ARG A 95 -6.77 -15.09 3.88
C ARG A 95 -5.91 -13.96 4.44
N VAL A 96 -4.60 -14.03 4.21
CA VAL A 96 -3.66 -12.98 4.60
C VAL A 96 -2.84 -12.55 3.39
N ALA A 97 -2.82 -11.26 3.09
CA ALA A 97 -1.89 -10.66 2.15
C ALA A 97 -0.86 -9.82 2.93
N ILE A 98 0.42 -10.02 2.64
CA ILE A 98 1.52 -9.20 3.15
C ILE A 98 2.14 -8.51 1.95
N ILE A 99 1.90 -7.22 1.79
CA ILE A 99 2.34 -6.44 0.64
C ILE A 99 3.49 -5.55 1.10
N GLU A 100 4.67 -5.73 0.52
CA GLU A 100 5.84 -4.93 0.84
C GLU A 100 6.01 -3.75 -0.12
N PHE A 101 6.41 -2.59 0.42
CA PHE A 101 6.75 -1.40 -0.35
C PHE A 101 8.18 -0.95 -0.04
N ASP A 102 8.95 -0.66 -1.10
CA ASP A 102 10.20 0.10 -1.03
C ASP A 102 9.85 1.59 -0.97
N ILE A 103 10.05 2.25 0.17
CA ILE A 103 9.63 3.65 0.36
C ILE A 103 10.35 4.59 -0.62
N SER A 104 11.58 4.28 -1.01
CA SER A 104 12.35 5.11 -1.94
C SER A 104 11.77 5.12 -3.35
N LYS A 105 11.01 4.08 -3.72
CA LYS A 105 10.38 3.91 -5.04
C LYS A 105 8.86 4.12 -4.98
N GLN A 106 8.22 3.61 -3.94
CA GLN A 106 6.78 3.45 -3.80
C GLN A 106 6.21 4.29 -2.65
N GLY A 107 6.97 5.25 -2.11
CA GLY A 107 6.47 6.11 -1.05
C GLY A 107 5.24 6.94 -1.46
N ALA A 108 5.20 7.39 -2.72
CA ALA A 108 4.03 8.06 -3.29
C ALA A 108 2.76 7.19 -3.22
N LEU A 109 2.91 5.91 -3.58
CA LEU A 109 1.84 4.92 -3.59
C LEU A 109 1.27 4.70 -2.17
N VAL A 110 2.15 4.52 -1.18
CA VAL A 110 1.72 4.35 0.21
C VAL A 110 1.01 5.61 0.73
N ASP A 111 1.56 6.79 0.45
CA ASP A 111 0.95 8.05 0.85
C ASP A 111 -0.45 8.22 0.22
N GLN A 112 -0.61 7.76 -1.03
CA GLN A 112 -1.90 7.77 -1.72
C GLN A 112 -2.89 6.76 -1.13
N ILE A 113 -2.46 5.55 -0.77
CA ILE A 113 -3.32 4.57 -0.08
C ILE A 113 -3.86 5.18 1.22
N LEU A 114 -2.99 5.80 2.02
CA LEU A 114 -3.37 6.45 3.28
C LEU A 114 -4.28 7.66 3.08
N THR A 115 -4.13 8.39 1.97
CA THR A 115 -4.95 9.58 1.65
C THR A 115 -6.32 9.21 1.08
N ALA A 116 -6.36 8.17 0.24
CA ALA A 116 -7.59 7.62 -0.29
C ALA A 116 -8.43 6.97 0.82
N GLY A 117 -7.76 6.28 1.76
CA GLY A 117 -8.42 5.41 2.73
C GLY A 117 -8.91 4.09 2.11
N ALA A 118 -8.37 3.74 0.94
CA ALA A 118 -8.75 2.55 0.19
C ALA A 118 -7.63 2.14 -0.77
N VAL A 119 -7.67 0.87 -1.19
CA VAL A 119 -6.79 0.32 -2.22
C VAL A 119 -7.51 -0.77 -3.01
N TYR A 120 -7.31 -0.83 -4.33
CA TYR A 120 -7.71 -1.98 -5.12
C TYR A 120 -6.61 -3.03 -5.12
N LEU A 121 -6.99 -4.31 -5.05
CA LEU A 121 -6.10 -5.44 -5.22
C LEU A 121 -6.54 -6.25 -6.43
N GLN A 122 -5.60 -6.52 -7.34
CA GLN A 122 -5.80 -7.35 -8.51
C GLN A 122 -4.73 -8.45 -8.54
N PRO A 123 -5.13 -9.73 -8.65
CA PRO A 123 -4.18 -10.79 -8.91
C PRO A 123 -3.57 -10.62 -10.31
N GLY A 124 -2.26 -10.82 -10.41
CA GLY A 124 -1.53 -10.82 -11.66
C GLY A 124 -0.24 -11.63 -11.57
N LYS A 125 0.61 -11.44 -12.58
CA LYS A 125 1.95 -12.02 -12.71
C LYS A 125 2.93 -10.96 -13.21
N PRO A 126 4.25 -11.18 -13.09
CA PRO A 126 5.24 -10.23 -13.59
C PRO A 126 5.01 -9.88 -15.07
N GLY A 127 4.95 -8.59 -15.37
CA GLY A 127 4.71 -8.07 -16.72
C GLY A 127 3.28 -7.57 -16.97
N ASP A 128 2.30 -8.01 -16.17
CA ASP A 128 0.90 -7.58 -16.32
C ASP A 128 0.75 -6.07 -16.07
N ARG A 129 -0.07 -5.40 -16.89
CA ARG A 129 -0.43 -3.99 -16.76
C ARG A 129 -1.94 -3.80 -16.86
N LEU A 130 -2.46 -2.74 -16.25
CA LEU A 130 -3.89 -2.40 -16.36
C LEU A 130 -4.33 -2.12 -17.81
N VAL A 131 -3.44 -1.55 -18.62
CA VAL A 131 -3.75 -1.23 -20.03
C VAL A 131 -3.99 -2.48 -20.89
N ASP A 132 -3.56 -3.65 -20.43
CA ASP A 132 -3.71 -4.89 -21.17
C ASP A 132 -5.17 -5.39 -21.10
N ASP A 133 -5.82 -5.25 -19.94
CA ASP A 133 -7.24 -5.58 -19.74
C ASP A 133 -7.82 -4.84 -18.50
N PHE A 134 -8.81 -3.98 -18.73
CA PHE A 134 -9.50 -3.22 -17.68
C PHE A 134 -10.56 -4.05 -16.91
N ALA A 135 -11.02 -5.15 -17.50
CA ALA A 135 -12.06 -6.02 -16.97
C ALA A 135 -11.52 -7.08 -15.99
N VAL A 136 -10.19 -7.13 -15.79
CA VAL A 136 -9.59 -8.07 -14.84
C VAL A 136 -10.22 -7.90 -13.45
N PRO A 137 -10.64 -9.02 -12.82
CA PRO A 137 -11.24 -9.00 -11.49
C PRO A 137 -10.33 -8.35 -10.45
N LYS A 138 -10.93 -7.52 -9.61
CA LYS A 138 -10.25 -6.79 -8.53
C LYS A 138 -11.19 -6.60 -7.35
N VAL A 139 -10.63 -6.46 -6.16
CA VAL A 139 -11.37 -6.14 -4.94
C VAL A 139 -10.92 -4.79 -4.40
N ILE A 140 -11.85 -3.99 -3.89
CA ILE A 140 -11.51 -2.79 -3.12
C ILE A 140 -11.43 -3.14 -1.64
N VAL A 141 -10.41 -2.64 -0.97
CA VAL A 141 -10.20 -2.83 0.46
C VAL A 141 -10.15 -1.46 1.13
N GLU A 142 -10.97 -1.27 2.15
CA GLU A 142 -10.92 -0.09 3.01
C GLU A 142 -9.65 -0.12 3.86
N ILE A 143 -8.98 1.04 3.95
CA ILE A 143 -7.80 1.26 4.76
C ILE A 143 -8.17 2.28 5.83
N PRO A 144 -8.61 1.83 7.03
CA PRO A 144 -9.00 2.74 8.10
C PRO A 144 -7.77 3.44 8.69
N ASP A 145 -7.99 4.54 9.42
CA ASP A 145 -6.92 5.17 10.18
C ASP A 145 -6.51 4.27 11.36
N THR A 146 -5.39 3.58 11.22
CA THR A 146 -4.80 2.74 12.27
C THR A 146 -3.86 3.52 13.19
N GLY A 147 -3.80 4.86 13.08
CA GLY A 147 -2.81 5.72 13.74
C GLY A 147 -1.41 5.71 13.09
N PHE A 148 -1.22 4.90 12.04
CA PHE A 148 0.06 4.76 11.32
C PHE A 148 0.50 6.06 10.63
N ARG A 149 -0.44 6.94 10.27
CA ARG A 149 -0.17 8.19 9.55
C ARG A 149 0.91 9.02 10.23
N SER A 150 0.86 9.17 11.56
CA SER A 150 1.84 9.95 12.33
C SER A 150 3.28 9.44 12.22
N HIS A 151 3.44 8.11 12.13
CA HIS A 151 4.73 7.46 11.90
C HIS A 151 5.18 7.63 10.44
N TRP A 152 4.24 7.42 9.51
CA TRP A 152 4.47 7.57 8.07
C TRP A 152 5.01 8.95 7.71
N GLU A 153 4.41 10.04 8.21
CA GLU A 153 4.84 11.41 7.94
C GLU A 153 6.34 11.62 8.24
N LYS A 154 6.77 11.15 9.41
CA LYS A 154 8.16 11.28 9.87
C LYS A 154 9.11 10.41 9.05
N LEU A 155 8.70 9.18 8.76
CA LEU A 155 9.50 8.21 8.01
C LEU A 155 9.69 8.67 6.56
N TYR A 156 8.60 9.07 5.90
CA TYR A 156 8.62 9.42 4.50
C TYR A 156 9.42 10.70 4.25
N LEU A 157 9.21 11.75 5.05
CA LEU A 157 10.02 12.97 5.00
C LEU A 157 11.51 12.65 5.17
N LYS A 158 11.86 11.82 6.16
CA LYS A 158 13.25 11.43 6.42
C LYS A 158 13.89 10.73 5.21
N ILE A 159 13.18 9.83 4.55
CA ILE A 159 13.70 9.06 3.41
C ILE A 159 13.85 9.95 2.17
N VAL A 160 12.84 10.76 1.85
CA VAL A 160 12.90 11.71 0.73
C VAL A 160 14.03 12.72 0.94
N SER A 161 14.13 13.32 2.14
CA SER A 161 15.25 14.22 2.46
C SER A 161 16.61 13.53 2.34
N ARG A 162 16.74 12.27 2.79
CA ARG A 162 17.99 11.51 2.64
C ARG A 162 18.36 11.32 1.16
N ARG A 163 17.38 11.01 0.30
CA ARG A 163 17.61 10.87 -1.14
C ARG A 163 18.09 12.18 -1.77
N LEU A 164 17.46 13.30 -1.44
CA LEU A 164 17.87 14.63 -1.92
C LEU A 164 19.26 15.05 -1.42
N ARG A 165 19.63 14.66 -0.20
CA ARG A 165 21.01 14.87 0.30
C ARG A 165 22.03 14.08 -0.51
N LYS A 166 21.70 12.86 -0.92
CA LYS A 166 22.57 12.05 -1.79
C LYS A 166 22.75 12.67 -3.19
N SER A 167 21.86 13.55 -3.62
CA SER A 167 21.99 14.31 -4.87
C SER A 167 22.66 15.68 -4.70
N GLY A 168 23.29 15.95 -3.56
CA GLY A 168 24.13 17.13 -3.35
C GLY A 168 23.51 18.27 -2.53
N LEU A 169 22.25 18.17 -2.12
CA LEU A 169 21.60 19.22 -1.32
C LEU A 169 22.11 19.21 0.12
N THR A 170 22.23 20.41 0.73
CA THR A 170 22.49 20.52 2.16
C THR A 170 21.33 19.94 2.98
N ARG A 171 21.56 19.69 4.27
CA ARG A 171 20.51 19.15 5.17
C ARG A 171 19.26 20.03 5.21
N ARG A 172 19.43 21.36 5.26
CA ARG A 172 18.30 22.32 5.34
C ARG A 172 17.53 22.36 4.02
N GLU A 173 18.23 22.47 2.90
CA GLU A 173 17.62 22.48 1.56
C GLU A 173 16.88 21.18 1.28
N ALA A 174 17.50 20.03 1.56
CA ALA A 174 16.89 18.72 1.34
C ALA A 174 15.63 18.50 2.19
N GLN A 175 15.59 19.05 3.41
CA GLN A 175 14.40 18.97 4.25
C GLN A 175 13.26 19.84 3.69
N LYS A 176 13.58 21.07 3.28
CA LYS A 176 12.61 21.99 2.67
C LYS A 176 12.05 21.41 1.36
N ALA A 177 12.93 21.00 0.44
CA ALA A 177 12.55 20.43 -0.84
C ALA A 177 11.75 19.13 -0.69
N ALA A 178 12.10 18.27 0.27
CA ALA A 178 11.33 17.05 0.54
C ALA A 178 9.89 17.38 0.98
N SER A 179 9.72 18.33 1.91
CA SER A 179 8.38 18.78 2.34
C SER A 179 7.56 19.33 1.18
N GLU A 180 8.18 20.14 0.31
CA GLU A 180 7.51 20.70 -0.86
C GLU A 180 7.08 19.62 -1.87
N ILE A 181 7.98 18.67 -2.18
CA ILE A 181 7.67 17.54 -3.08
C ILE A 181 6.50 16.72 -2.53
N ILE A 182 6.56 16.34 -1.25
CA ILE A 182 5.50 15.56 -0.59
C ILE A 182 4.18 16.33 -0.61
N SER A 183 4.21 17.63 -0.32
CA SER A 183 3.01 18.48 -0.33
C SER A 183 2.36 18.54 -1.72
N LYS A 184 3.15 18.79 -2.77
CA LYS A 184 2.65 18.85 -4.16
C LYS A 184 2.08 17.51 -4.62
N MET A 185 2.75 16.40 -4.26
CA MET A 185 2.23 15.07 -4.55
C MET A 185 0.86 14.82 -3.90
N ARG A 186 0.67 15.26 -2.65
CA ARG A 186 -0.61 15.15 -1.94
C ARG A 186 -1.70 16.04 -2.52
N GLU A 187 -1.32 17.17 -3.08
CA GLU A 187 -2.25 18.01 -3.82
C GLU A 187 -2.83 17.27 -5.03
N ILE A 188 -1.96 16.65 -5.83
CA ILE A 188 -2.37 15.77 -6.95
C ILE A 188 -3.20 14.60 -6.44
N GLY A 189 -2.75 13.94 -5.37
CA GLY A 189 -3.41 12.79 -4.76
C GLY A 189 -4.80 13.06 -4.20
N ARG A 190 -5.14 14.33 -3.91
CA ARG A 190 -6.46 14.76 -3.46
C ARG A 190 -7.43 15.02 -4.62
N PHE A 191 -7.02 14.79 -5.87
CA PHE A 191 -7.94 14.82 -6.99
C PHE A 191 -9.13 13.90 -6.74
N GLN A 192 -10.30 14.41 -7.08
CA GLN A 192 -11.58 13.72 -7.00
C GLN A 192 -12.30 13.91 -8.32
N MET A 193 -12.78 12.81 -8.89
CA MET A 193 -13.63 12.85 -10.05
C MET A 193 -15.06 13.17 -9.60
N THR A 194 -15.55 14.35 -9.98
CA THR A 194 -16.95 14.75 -9.78
C THR A 194 -17.81 14.24 -10.93
N LEU A 195 -19.10 14.06 -10.67
CA LEU A 195 -20.11 13.77 -11.69
C LEU A 195 -20.29 14.95 -12.65
#